data_AF-A0A416ZLK2-F1
#
_entry.id   AF-A0A416ZLK2-F1
#
_cell.length_a   1.000
_cell.length_b   1.000
_cell.length_c   1.000
_cell.angle_alpha   90.00
_cell.angle_beta   90.00
_cell.angle_gamma   90.00
#
_symmetry.space_group_name_H-M   'P 1'
#
loop_
_entity.id
_entity.type
_entity.pdbx_description
1 polymer ?
#
loop_
_entity_poly.entity_id
_entity_poly.type
_entity_poly.pdbx_seq_one_letter_code
_entity_poly.pdbx_strand_id
1 'polypeptide(L)'
;MKRKNDKLELILLGVGILLLLLLFVVKRRLDAPEETATAESRTETMEGKKQEETIQNMEQENAAFLNSKKEEQKETTAAGPVQIRVLLTDCGKLGYAQKQVSLRGNASLSMNDGAYIASPQETICVTEQECGEVVHVVPADETAGTAVSLTGKPEDETVYPGSFVIYKSEEGLLVVNELDLEMYLRYVVPSEMPSSYEKEALKAQAVCARTYACARIREKTWENYHADVDDSVESQVYHNMEAQPETDAAVAETEGKIITCGGEPIQAYFSQPPAGRRVRMKCGIRRRRQNI
;
A
#
# COMPACT_ATOMS: atom_id res chain seq x y z
N MET A 1 -25.58 44.10 -25.31
CA MET A 1 -24.77 43.42 -24.28
C MET A 1 -24.96 44.07 -22.90
N LYS A 2 -26.12 43.91 -22.23
CA LYS A 2 -26.36 44.57 -20.92
C LYS A 2 -27.08 43.70 -19.87
N ARG A 3 -27.38 42.42 -20.16
CA ARG A 3 -28.17 41.52 -19.29
C ARG A 3 -27.34 40.51 -18.47
N LYS A 4 -26.01 40.44 -18.67
CA LYS A 4 -25.14 39.48 -17.96
C LYS A 4 -24.47 40.05 -16.71
N ASN A 5 -24.35 41.37 -16.58
CA ASN A 5 -23.71 41.99 -15.41
C ASN A 5 -24.67 42.11 -14.21
N ASP A 6 -25.98 42.24 -14.45
CA ASP A 6 -26.97 42.38 -13.37
C ASP A 6 -27.09 41.11 -12.49
N LYS A 7 -26.78 39.94 -13.04
CA LYS A 7 -26.77 38.68 -12.29
C LYS A 7 -25.51 38.49 -11.45
N LEU A 8 -24.38 39.08 -11.86
CA LEU A 8 -23.14 39.02 -11.09
C LEU A 8 -23.20 39.98 -9.90
N GLU A 9 -23.71 41.20 -10.11
CA GLU A 9 -23.92 42.20 -9.05
C GLU A 9 -24.88 41.70 -7.95
N LEU A 10 -25.94 40.97 -8.34
CA LEU A 10 -26.91 40.42 -7.38
C LEU A 10 -26.34 39.27 -6.54
N ILE A 11 -25.40 38.48 -7.09
CA ILE A 11 -24.71 37.40 -6.38
C ILE A 11 -23.64 37.99 -5.43
N LEU A 12 -22.89 39.00 -5.88
CA LEU A 12 -21.91 39.69 -5.04
C LEU A 12 -22.56 40.43 -3.85
N LEU A 13 -23.73 41.05 -4.06
CA LEU A 13 -24.52 41.63 -2.97
C LEU A 13 -25.04 40.57 -1.97
N GLY A 14 -25.48 39.41 -2.46
CA GLY A 14 -25.95 38.31 -1.60
C GLY A 14 -24.84 37.69 -0.74
N VAL A 15 -23.66 37.48 -1.32
CA VAL A 15 -22.49 36.93 -0.60
C VAL A 15 -21.94 37.95 0.41
N GLY A 16 -21.95 39.24 0.07
CA GLY A 16 -21.55 40.32 0.98
C GLY A 16 -22.44 40.44 2.23
N ILE A 17 -23.76 40.33 2.07
CA ILE A 17 -24.71 40.36 3.19
C ILE A 17 -24.56 39.12 4.08
N LEU A 18 -24.31 37.94 3.50
CA LEU A 18 -24.09 36.70 4.25
C LEU A 18 -22.80 36.75 5.08
N LEU A 19 -21.72 37.32 4.52
CA LEU A 19 -20.45 37.54 5.22
C LEU A 19 -20.58 38.58 6.34
N LEU A 20 -21.34 39.65 6.13
CA LEU A 20 -21.63 40.64 7.18
C LEU A 20 -22.49 40.08 8.31
N LEU A 21 -23.45 39.20 8.00
CA LEU A 21 -24.25 38.50 9.01
C LEU A 21 -23.41 37.48 9.80
N LEU A 22 -22.50 36.76 9.14
CA LEU A 22 -21.55 35.86 9.81
C LEU A 22 -20.60 36.64 10.73
N LEU A 23 -20.07 37.78 10.28
CA LEU A 23 -19.23 38.64 11.11
C LEU A 23 -20.01 39.29 12.27
N PHE A 24 -21.30 39.59 12.10
CA PHE A 24 -22.17 40.09 13.17
C PHE A 24 -22.49 39.00 14.21
N VAL A 25 -22.68 37.75 13.78
CA VAL A 25 -22.88 36.60 14.67
C VAL A 25 -21.61 36.29 15.46
N VAL A 26 -20.44 36.36 14.84
CA VAL A 26 -19.14 36.17 15.51
C VAL A 26 -18.85 37.34 16.47
N LYS A 27 -19.14 38.58 16.10
CA LYS A 27 -18.94 39.75 16.97
C LYS A 27 -19.89 39.76 18.17
N ARG A 28 -21.15 39.34 18.01
CA ARG A 28 -22.08 39.15 19.13
C ARG A 28 -21.66 38.04 20.10
N ARG A 29 -20.80 37.11 19.70
CA ARG A 29 -20.24 36.07 20.58
C ARG A 29 -19.02 36.54 21.39
N LEU A 30 -18.41 37.67 21.03
CA LEU A 30 -17.22 38.23 21.70
C LEU A 30 -17.54 39.36 22.69
N ASP A 31 -18.68 40.04 22.57
CA ASP A 31 -19.03 41.24 23.36
C ASP A 31 -20.06 41.02 24.49
N ALA A 32 -20.37 39.78 24.89
CA ALA A 32 -21.34 39.53 25.97
C ALA A 32 -20.65 39.36 27.35
N PRO A 33 -21.00 40.18 28.37
CA PRO A 33 -20.37 40.15 29.69
C PRO A 33 -20.85 38.99 30.56
N GLU A 34 -19.97 38.53 31.45
CA GLU A 34 -20.28 37.66 32.60
C GLU A 34 -21.14 38.38 33.66
N GLU A 35 -21.83 37.56 34.48
CA GLU A 35 -22.68 37.88 35.65
C GLU A 35 -24.16 38.23 35.35
N THR A 36 -25.19 37.73 36.05
CA THR A 36 -25.32 36.96 37.30
C THR A 36 -26.71 36.29 37.38
N ALA A 37 -26.76 35.13 38.03
CA ALA A 37 -27.81 34.58 38.89
C ALA A 37 -29.31 34.64 38.48
N THR A 38 -29.86 33.42 38.41
CA THR A 38 -31.16 32.91 38.93
C THR A 38 -32.26 32.51 37.95
N ALA A 39 -32.57 31.19 38.06
CA ALA A 39 -33.80 30.50 37.70
C ALA A 39 -34.08 30.25 36.21
N GLU A 40 -33.30 29.35 35.59
CA GLU A 40 -33.79 28.41 34.57
C GLU A 40 -32.92 27.13 34.57
N SER A 41 -32.80 26.54 35.75
CA SER A 41 -32.26 25.20 35.94
C SER A 41 -33.35 24.20 35.59
N ARG A 42 -33.28 23.53 34.42
CA ARG A 42 -33.55 22.07 34.28
C ARG A 42 -33.51 21.44 32.89
N THR A 43 -33.28 22.17 31.79
CA THR A 43 -33.40 21.56 30.44
C THR A 43 -32.10 21.43 29.65
N GLU A 44 -31.02 22.13 29.99
CA GLU A 44 -29.77 22.08 29.20
C GLU A 44 -28.70 21.11 29.73
N THR A 45 -28.91 20.48 30.88
CA THR A 45 -27.93 19.51 31.45
C THR A 45 -28.12 18.07 30.97
N MET A 46 -29.20 17.77 30.25
CA MET A 46 -29.51 16.41 29.81
C MET A 46 -28.99 16.06 28.41
N GLU A 47 -28.86 17.02 27.48
CA GLU A 47 -28.41 16.70 26.10
C GLU A 47 -26.89 16.64 25.96
N GLY A 48 -26.14 17.53 26.61
CA GLY A 48 -24.67 17.49 26.61
C GLY A 48 -24.10 16.26 27.33
N LYS A 49 -24.66 15.91 28.50
CA LYS A 49 -24.29 14.67 29.21
C LYS A 49 -24.64 13.42 28.42
N LYS A 50 -25.76 13.42 27.70
CA LYS A 50 -26.17 12.28 26.87
C LYS A 50 -25.27 12.12 25.64
N GLN A 51 -24.73 13.18 25.05
CA GLN A 51 -23.75 13.10 23.97
C GLN A 51 -22.37 12.65 24.46
N GLU A 52 -21.88 13.15 25.60
CA GLU A 52 -20.60 12.69 26.19
C GLU A 52 -20.69 11.24 26.71
N GLU A 53 -21.79 10.85 27.34
CA GLU A 53 -22.03 9.45 27.73
C GLU A 53 -22.15 8.53 26.50
N THR A 54 -22.70 9.00 25.38
CA THR A 54 -22.77 8.20 24.15
C THR A 54 -21.40 7.98 23.51
N ILE A 55 -20.52 8.99 23.54
CA ILE A 55 -19.15 8.88 23.01
C ILE A 55 -18.31 7.97 23.92
N GLN A 56 -18.40 8.14 25.25
CA GLN A 56 -17.70 7.28 26.21
C GLN A 56 -18.19 5.83 26.16
N ASN A 57 -19.49 5.59 25.97
CA ASN A 57 -20.04 4.25 25.80
C ASN A 57 -19.59 3.62 24.48
N MET A 58 -19.49 4.38 23.38
CA MET A 58 -18.91 3.89 22.11
C MET A 58 -17.42 3.56 22.26
N GLU A 59 -16.65 4.35 23.00
CA GLU A 59 -15.23 4.09 23.26
C GLU A 59 -15.03 2.88 24.17
N GLN A 60 -15.88 2.70 25.20
CA GLN A 60 -15.87 1.52 26.06
C GLN A 60 -16.36 0.26 25.36
N GLU A 61 -17.39 0.34 24.52
CA GLU A 61 -17.85 -0.79 23.70
C GLU A 61 -16.81 -1.18 22.64
N ASN A 62 -16.12 -0.21 22.04
CA ASN A 62 -14.98 -0.48 21.16
C ASN A 62 -13.80 -1.10 21.92
N ALA A 63 -13.47 -0.62 23.13
CA ALA A 63 -12.42 -1.20 23.97
C ALA A 63 -12.78 -2.62 24.45
N ALA A 64 -14.04 -2.88 24.78
CA ALA A 64 -14.55 -4.20 25.16
C ALA A 64 -14.64 -5.15 23.96
N PHE A 65 -14.96 -4.65 22.76
CA PHE A 65 -14.91 -5.41 21.51
C PHE A 65 -13.46 -5.77 21.11
N LEU A 66 -12.51 -4.85 21.32
CA LEU A 66 -11.09 -5.09 21.11
C LEU A 66 -10.51 -6.05 22.16
N ASN A 67 -10.99 -6.01 23.41
CA ASN A 67 -10.59 -6.93 24.46
C ASN A 67 -11.23 -8.32 24.31
N SER A 68 -12.50 -8.42 23.88
CA SER A 68 -13.15 -9.72 23.61
C SER A 68 -12.61 -10.42 22.34
N LYS A 69 -12.06 -9.67 21.38
CA LYS A 69 -11.32 -10.24 20.24
C LYS A 69 -9.86 -10.56 20.50
N LYS A 70 -9.29 -10.09 21.61
CA LYS A 70 -7.91 -10.43 22.03
C LYS A 70 -7.77 -11.89 22.45
N GLU A 71 -8.87 -12.56 22.81
CA GLU A 71 -8.87 -13.96 23.25
C GLU A 71 -8.95 -14.98 22.09
N GLU A 72 -9.19 -14.55 20.84
CA GLU A 72 -9.17 -15.43 19.65
C GLU A 72 -7.97 -15.19 18.71
N GLN A 73 -7.03 -14.32 19.09
CA GLN A 73 -5.79 -14.13 18.33
C GLN A 73 -4.76 -15.17 18.74
N LYS A 74 -4.89 -16.39 18.19
CA LYS A 74 -3.76 -17.30 18.12
C LYS A 74 -2.78 -16.75 17.10
N GLU A 75 -1.86 -15.93 17.60
CA GLU A 75 -0.67 -15.45 16.93
C GLU A 75 0.02 -16.64 16.24
N THR A 76 -0.20 -16.74 14.93
CA THR A 76 0.42 -17.78 14.11
C THR A 76 1.72 -17.20 13.60
N THR A 77 2.71 -17.18 14.48
CA THR A 77 4.11 -16.92 14.12
C THR A 77 4.59 -18.11 13.30
N ALA A 78 4.53 -17.98 11.97
CA ALA A 78 5.27 -18.86 11.08
C ALA A 78 6.77 -18.59 11.27
N ALA A 79 7.55 -19.67 11.44
CA ALA A 79 8.98 -19.64 11.69
C ALA A 79 9.76 -19.29 10.40
N GLY A 80 10.63 -18.28 10.49
CA GLY A 80 11.51 -17.81 9.41
C GLY A 80 11.02 -16.55 8.70
N PRO A 81 11.91 -15.75 8.09
CA PRO A 81 11.49 -14.62 7.27
C PRO A 81 10.66 -15.12 6.09
N VAL A 82 9.50 -14.52 5.88
CA VAL A 82 8.60 -14.88 4.78
C VAL A 82 9.19 -14.28 3.50
N GLN A 83 9.49 -15.12 2.51
CA GLN A 83 9.90 -14.66 1.19
C GLN A 83 8.70 -14.46 0.27
N ILE A 84 8.83 -13.54 -0.67
CA ILE A 84 7.86 -13.28 -1.73
C ILE A 84 8.56 -13.28 -3.08
N ARG A 85 7.88 -13.84 -4.09
CA ARG A 85 8.32 -13.88 -5.48
C ARG A 85 7.47 -12.94 -6.32
N VAL A 86 8.08 -11.93 -6.92
CA VAL A 86 7.40 -10.89 -7.71
C VAL A 86 7.76 -11.06 -9.18
N LEU A 87 6.78 -11.32 -10.03
CA LEU A 87 6.97 -11.30 -11.48
C LEU A 87 7.14 -9.86 -11.95
N LEU A 88 8.32 -9.53 -12.46
CA LEU A 88 8.61 -8.21 -13.03
C LEU A 88 8.08 -8.13 -14.46
N THR A 89 7.39 -7.05 -14.76
CA THR A 89 6.74 -6.84 -16.06
C THR A 89 7.16 -5.51 -16.68
N ASP A 90 6.75 -5.28 -17.91
CA ASP A 90 6.90 -3.99 -18.58
C ASP A 90 5.80 -2.98 -18.17
N CYS A 91 5.34 -3.08 -16.93
CA CYS A 91 4.14 -2.40 -16.41
C CYS A 91 2.84 -2.87 -17.11
N GLY A 92 2.79 -4.13 -17.54
CA GLY A 92 1.61 -4.76 -18.15
C GLY A 92 1.26 -4.30 -19.57
N LYS A 93 2.23 -3.78 -20.35
CA LYS A 93 1.98 -3.19 -21.68
C LYS A 93 2.25 -4.15 -22.85
N LEU A 94 3.23 -5.05 -22.74
CA LEU A 94 3.69 -5.95 -23.80
C LEU A 94 3.65 -7.43 -23.38
N GLY A 95 3.23 -7.71 -22.15
CA GLY A 95 3.10 -9.07 -21.61
C GLY A 95 4.16 -9.41 -20.57
N TYR A 96 4.12 -10.65 -20.08
CA TYR A 96 5.01 -11.12 -19.01
C TYR A 96 6.38 -11.56 -19.51
N ALA A 97 6.45 -12.10 -20.73
CA ALA A 97 7.67 -12.67 -21.29
C ALA A 97 8.57 -11.61 -21.95
N GLN A 98 9.87 -11.70 -21.67
CA GLN A 98 10.90 -10.78 -22.12
C GLN A 98 11.86 -11.47 -23.09
N LYS A 99 12.29 -10.78 -24.14
CA LYS A 99 13.27 -11.37 -25.09
C LYS A 99 14.70 -11.33 -24.58
N GLN A 100 15.00 -10.28 -23.82
CA GLN A 100 16.28 -10.01 -23.22
C GLN A 100 16.08 -9.29 -21.88
N VAL A 101 16.97 -9.62 -20.93
CA VAL A 101 17.03 -9.05 -19.59
C VAL A 101 18.44 -8.59 -19.34
N SER A 102 18.61 -7.36 -18.89
CA SER A 102 19.92 -6.83 -18.46
C SER A 102 19.88 -6.53 -16.97
N LEU A 103 20.87 -7.00 -16.23
CA LEU A 103 21.02 -6.76 -14.79
C LEU A 103 22.36 -6.12 -14.50
N ARG A 104 22.37 -5.05 -13.71
CA ARG A 104 23.58 -4.39 -13.23
C ARG A 104 23.49 -4.17 -11.72
N GLY A 105 24.31 -4.90 -10.96
CA GLY A 105 24.32 -4.82 -9.50
C GLY A 105 25.13 -3.64 -8.99
N ASN A 106 24.65 -2.99 -7.93
CA ASN A 106 25.48 -2.07 -7.14
C ASN A 106 26.50 -2.81 -6.27
N ALA A 107 26.23 -4.09 -5.97
CA ALA A 107 27.18 -5.07 -5.46
C ALA A 107 27.53 -6.09 -6.56
N SER A 108 28.53 -6.93 -6.31
CA SER A 108 28.86 -8.03 -7.23
C SER A 108 27.68 -8.98 -7.36
N LEU A 109 27.40 -9.44 -8.57
CA LEU A 109 26.33 -10.39 -8.86
C LEU A 109 26.91 -11.78 -9.10
N SER A 110 26.36 -12.79 -8.45
CA SER A 110 26.67 -14.19 -8.68
C SER A 110 25.60 -14.80 -9.59
N MET A 111 26.02 -15.52 -10.63
CA MET A 111 25.11 -16.29 -11.50
C MET A 111 25.32 -17.79 -11.35
N ASN A 112 24.23 -18.55 -11.44
CA ASN A 112 24.23 -20.03 -11.45
C ASN A 112 25.07 -20.59 -10.29
N ASP A 113 24.72 -20.19 -9.06
CA ASP A 113 25.38 -20.64 -7.83
C ASP A 113 26.90 -20.40 -7.77
N GLY A 114 27.37 -19.28 -8.32
CA GLY A 114 28.77 -18.89 -8.30
C GLY A 114 29.60 -19.31 -9.51
N ALA A 115 28.98 -19.88 -10.54
CA ALA A 115 29.68 -20.22 -11.78
C ALA A 115 30.25 -18.98 -12.51
N TYR A 116 29.58 -17.84 -12.36
CA TYR A 116 30.06 -16.54 -12.84
C TYR A 116 29.81 -15.47 -11.79
N ILE A 117 30.76 -14.54 -11.67
CA ILE A 117 30.70 -13.42 -10.74
C ILE A 117 30.97 -12.15 -11.54
N ALA A 118 29.95 -11.29 -11.66
CA ALA A 118 30.08 -9.97 -12.22
C ALA A 118 30.53 -8.98 -11.14
N SER A 119 31.45 -8.09 -11.49
CA SER A 119 31.88 -7.01 -10.61
C SER A 119 30.75 -6.00 -10.40
N PRO A 120 30.79 -5.18 -9.33
CA PRO A 120 29.87 -4.06 -9.19
C PRO A 120 29.86 -3.18 -10.45
N GLN A 121 28.67 -2.75 -10.88
CA GLN A 121 28.46 -1.98 -12.13
C GLN A 121 28.78 -2.72 -13.44
N GLU A 122 29.12 -4.00 -13.41
CA GLU A 122 29.19 -4.83 -14.62
C GLU A 122 27.77 -5.26 -15.03
N THR A 123 27.43 -5.05 -16.30
CA THR A 123 26.12 -5.43 -16.85
C THR A 123 26.15 -6.87 -17.33
N ILE A 124 25.23 -7.67 -16.80
CA ILE A 124 24.95 -9.02 -17.25
C ILE A 124 23.75 -8.97 -18.20
N CYS A 125 23.88 -9.58 -19.37
CA CYS A 125 22.78 -9.73 -20.31
C CYS A 125 22.39 -11.21 -20.38
N VAL A 126 21.10 -11.50 -20.22
CA VAL A 126 20.52 -12.83 -20.39
C VAL A 126 19.54 -12.78 -21.57
N THR A 127 19.77 -13.64 -22.55
CA THR A 127 18.94 -13.77 -23.75
C THR A 127 18.29 -15.15 -23.80
N GLU A 128 17.19 -15.31 -24.53
CA GLU A 128 16.54 -16.62 -24.73
C GLU A 128 17.47 -17.71 -25.27
N GLN A 129 18.49 -17.31 -26.03
CA GLN A 129 19.44 -18.20 -26.71
C GLN A 129 20.53 -18.71 -25.76
N GLU A 130 20.95 -17.87 -24.83
CA GLU A 130 22.03 -18.16 -23.88
C GLU A 130 21.50 -18.67 -22.53
N CYS A 131 20.21 -18.43 -22.25
CA CYS A 131 19.54 -18.96 -21.08
C CYS A 131 19.31 -20.47 -21.22
N GLY A 132 19.72 -21.23 -20.20
CA GLY A 132 19.28 -22.60 -19.99
C GLY A 132 17.80 -22.66 -19.63
N GLU A 133 17.41 -23.58 -18.74
CA GLU A 133 16.04 -23.62 -18.21
C GLU A 133 15.80 -22.49 -17.19
N VAL A 134 16.77 -22.29 -16.30
CA VAL A 134 16.69 -21.33 -15.19
C VAL A 134 18.06 -20.70 -14.96
N VAL A 135 18.08 -19.39 -14.67
CA VAL A 135 19.26 -18.65 -14.25
C VAL A 135 18.97 -17.96 -12.93
N HIS A 136 19.76 -18.27 -11.90
CA HIS A 136 19.73 -17.57 -10.62
C HIS A 136 20.77 -16.45 -10.63
N VAL A 137 20.35 -15.24 -10.24
CA VAL A 137 21.21 -14.06 -10.09
C VAL A 137 21.08 -13.55 -8.67
N VAL A 138 22.15 -13.68 -7.89
CA VAL A 138 22.18 -13.36 -6.45
C VAL A 138 23.21 -12.26 -6.22
N PRO A 139 22.82 -11.07 -5.73
CA PRO A 139 23.79 -10.05 -5.34
C PRO A 139 24.52 -10.45 -4.06
N ALA A 140 25.77 -10.01 -3.91
CA ALA A 140 26.52 -10.19 -2.65
C ALA A 140 25.91 -9.39 -1.47
N ASP A 141 25.12 -8.36 -1.78
CA ASP A 141 24.31 -7.61 -0.83
C ASP A 141 22.94 -7.35 -1.46
N GLU A 142 21.91 -8.02 -0.94
CA GLU A 142 20.52 -7.92 -1.40
C GLU A 142 19.91 -6.53 -1.20
N THR A 143 20.49 -5.70 -0.31
CA THR A 143 20.00 -4.34 -0.04
C THR A 143 20.64 -3.29 -0.93
N ALA A 144 21.78 -3.60 -1.58
CA ALA A 144 22.52 -2.65 -2.41
C ALA A 144 21.76 -2.25 -3.69
N GLY A 145 20.83 -3.11 -4.13
CA GLY A 145 20.01 -2.89 -5.31
C GLY A 145 20.68 -3.34 -6.61
N THR A 146 19.84 -3.81 -7.53
CA THR A 146 20.22 -4.26 -8.87
C THR A 146 19.35 -3.55 -9.90
N ALA A 147 19.99 -2.78 -10.77
CA ALA A 147 19.34 -2.16 -11.92
C ALA A 147 18.90 -3.26 -12.91
N VAL A 148 17.61 -3.34 -13.19
CA VAL A 148 17.03 -4.30 -14.13
C VAL A 148 16.41 -3.55 -15.30
N SER A 149 16.78 -3.96 -16.51
CA SER A 149 16.20 -3.48 -17.76
C SER A 149 15.55 -4.64 -18.52
N LEU A 150 14.27 -4.45 -18.88
CA LEU A 150 13.43 -5.42 -19.59
C LEU A 150 13.15 -4.92 -21.01
N THR A 151 12.95 -5.84 -21.94
CA THR A 151 12.70 -5.51 -23.36
C THR A 151 11.41 -4.69 -23.50
N GLY A 152 11.52 -3.43 -23.94
CA GLY A 152 10.36 -2.56 -24.20
C GLY A 152 10.12 -1.46 -23.17
N LYS A 153 10.89 -1.39 -22.08
CA LYS A 153 10.97 -0.18 -21.24
C LYS A 153 11.89 0.87 -21.89
N PRO A 154 11.55 2.18 -21.86
CA PRO A 154 12.51 3.26 -22.16
C PRO A 154 13.64 3.29 -21.12
N GLU A 155 14.73 4.00 -21.44
CA GLU A 155 16.08 4.06 -20.82
C GLU A 155 16.23 4.12 -19.27
N ASP A 156 15.14 4.19 -18.50
CA ASP A 156 15.19 4.25 -17.04
C ASP A 156 15.23 2.85 -16.43
N GLU A 157 16.46 2.39 -16.15
CA GLU A 157 16.70 1.20 -15.35
C GLU A 157 16.05 1.34 -13.97
N THR A 158 15.24 0.35 -13.57
CA THR A 158 14.64 0.32 -12.23
C THR A 158 15.53 -0.52 -11.31
N VAL A 159 15.85 0.01 -10.13
CA VAL A 159 16.78 -0.65 -9.19
C VAL A 159 16.00 -1.43 -8.15
N TYR A 160 15.99 -2.75 -8.24
CA TYR A 160 15.27 -3.62 -7.31
C TYR A 160 16.21 -4.24 -6.27
N PRO A 161 15.80 -4.37 -5.00
CA PRO A 161 16.53 -5.17 -4.02
C PRO A 161 16.29 -6.68 -4.21
N GLY A 162 17.01 -7.50 -3.47
CA GLY A 162 16.85 -8.95 -3.47
C GLY A 162 17.55 -9.66 -4.62
N SER A 163 17.21 -10.93 -4.76
CA SER A 163 17.74 -11.84 -5.77
C SER A 163 16.79 -11.94 -6.96
N PHE A 164 17.26 -12.51 -8.07
CA PHE A 164 16.46 -12.68 -9.28
C PHE A 164 16.57 -14.11 -9.80
N VAL A 165 15.46 -14.62 -10.31
CA VAL A 165 15.40 -15.89 -11.01
C VAL A 165 14.76 -15.66 -12.37
N ILE A 166 15.48 -16.06 -13.41
CA ILE A 166 15.05 -15.90 -14.81
C ILE A 166 14.69 -17.28 -15.33
N TYR A 167 13.42 -17.49 -15.65
CA TYR A 167 12.91 -18.74 -16.20
C TYR A 167 12.74 -18.63 -17.70
N LYS A 168 13.15 -19.66 -18.42
CA LYS A 168 12.83 -19.79 -19.84
C LYS A 168 11.41 -20.34 -20.00
N SER A 169 10.64 -19.73 -20.89
CA SER A 169 9.29 -20.16 -21.28
C SER A 169 9.16 -20.21 -22.79
N GLU A 170 8.05 -20.76 -23.30
CA GLU A 170 7.76 -20.80 -24.74
C GLU A 170 7.60 -19.40 -25.35
N GLU A 171 7.19 -18.42 -24.55
CA GLU A 171 6.92 -17.04 -24.99
C GLU A 171 8.12 -16.10 -24.80
N GLY A 172 9.17 -16.55 -24.09
CA GLY A 172 10.37 -15.78 -23.77
C GLY A 172 10.85 -15.99 -22.32
N LEU A 173 11.52 -15.00 -21.74
CA LEU A 173 12.07 -15.04 -20.39
C LEU A 173 11.09 -14.44 -19.36
N LEU A 174 10.81 -15.16 -18.28
CA LEU A 174 10.08 -14.64 -17.12
C LEU A 174 11.09 -14.20 -16.06
N VAL A 175 10.97 -12.96 -15.57
CA VAL A 175 11.87 -12.40 -14.57
C VAL A 175 11.16 -12.32 -13.23
N VAL A 176 11.62 -13.11 -12.27
CA VAL A 176 11.07 -13.16 -10.92
C VAL A 176 12.07 -12.54 -9.96
N ASN A 177 11.65 -11.53 -9.20
CA ASN A 177 12.42 -10.96 -8.10
C ASN A 177 12.03 -11.65 -6.79
N GLU A 178 13.02 -12.18 -6.08
CA GLU A 178 12.86 -12.89 -4.81
C GLU A 178 13.49 -12.07 -3.68
N LEU A 179 12.70 -11.77 -2.65
CA LEU A 179 13.10 -10.92 -1.54
C LEU A 179 12.28 -11.19 -0.28
N ASP A 180 12.79 -10.72 0.86
CA ASP A 180 12.03 -10.73 2.11
C ASP A 180 10.76 -9.89 1.99
N LEU A 181 9.67 -10.39 2.56
CA LEU A 181 8.35 -9.74 2.52
C LEU A 181 8.40 -8.33 3.11
N GLU A 182 9.13 -8.11 4.19
CA GLU A 182 9.28 -6.79 4.81
C GLU A 182 10.04 -5.83 3.88
N MET A 183 11.03 -6.32 3.14
CA MET A 183 11.75 -5.54 2.15
C MET A 183 10.85 -5.18 0.96
N TYR A 184 10.04 -6.12 0.49
CA TYR A 184 9.02 -5.86 -0.54
C TYR A 184 8.04 -4.75 -0.11
N LEU A 185 7.57 -4.78 1.13
CA LEU A 185 6.61 -3.80 1.64
C LEU A 185 7.15 -2.37 1.70
N ARG A 186 8.47 -2.19 1.86
CA ARG A 186 9.12 -0.87 1.81
C ARG A 186 8.94 -0.15 0.47
N TYR A 187 8.74 -0.91 -0.61
CA TYR A 187 8.51 -0.37 -1.95
C TYR A 187 7.05 -0.39 -2.36
N VAL A 188 6.22 -1.28 -1.79
CA VAL A 188 4.77 -1.31 -2.06
C VAL A 188 4.04 -0.18 -1.34
N VAL A 189 4.30 0.02 -0.05
CA VAL A 189 3.57 1.02 0.75
C VAL A 189 3.67 2.44 0.15
N PRO A 190 4.86 2.98 -0.18
CA PRO A 190 4.95 4.30 -0.82
C PRO A 190 4.40 4.34 -2.25
N SER A 191 4.44 3.21 -2.97
CA SER A 191 3.88 3.10 -4.32
C SER A 191 2.35 3.16 -4.33
N GLU A 192 1.70 2.71 -3.25
CA GLU A 192 0.24 2.63 -3.12
C GLU A 192 -0.37 3.78 -2.30
N MET A 193 0.39 4.33 -1.35
CA MET A 193 -0.04 5.41 -0.47
C MET A 193 1.09 6.44 -0.30
N PRO A 194 0.86 7.73 -0.64
CA PRO A 194 1.88 8.76 -0.47
C PRO A 194 2.36 8.88 0.98
N SER A 195 3.66 9.07 1.19
CA SER A 195 4.29 9.21 2.51
C SER A 195 3.78 10.39 3.33
N SER A 196 3.11 11.36 2.71
CA SER A 196 2.50 12.52 3.37
C SER A 196 1.23 12.22 4.15
N TYR A 197 0.71 10.99 4.09
CA TYR A 197 -0.46 10.57 4.85
C TYR A 197 -0.14 10.39 6.34
N GLU A 198 -1.19 10.43 7.17
CA GLU A 198 -1.07 10.19 8.60
C GLU A 198 -0.42 8.84 8.91
N LYS A 199 0.44 8.82 9.93
CA LYS A 199 1.22 7.63 10.32
C LYS A 199 0.35 6.39 10.53
N GLU A 200 -0.80 6.54 11.19
CA GLU A 200 -1.71 5.42 11.44
C GLU A 200 -2.38 4.91 10.15
N ALA A 201 -2.56 5.76 9.13
CA ALA A 201 -3.02 5.33 7.81
C ALA A 201 -1.93 4.53 7.08
N LEU A 202 -0.66 4.96 7.15
CA LEU A 202 0.47 4.22 6.60
C LEU A 202 0.62 2.84 7.26
N LYS A 203 0.44 2.75 8.58
CA LYS A 203 0.44 1.47 9.31
C LYS A 203 -0.69 0.55 8.87
N ALA A 204 -1.91 1.08 8.76
CA ALA A 204 -3.05 0.31 8.28
C ALA A 204 -2.79 -0.21 6.86
N GLN A 205 -2.20 0.62 5.99
CA GLN A 205 -1.80 0.23 4.64
C GLN A 205 -0.74 -0.88 4.66
N ALA A 206 0.29 -0.78 5.50
CA ALA A 206 1.33 -1.80 5.63
C ALA A 206 0.75 -3.16 6.05
N VAL A 207 -0.14 -3.17 7.06
CA VAL A 207 -0.84 -4.40 7.50
C VAL A 207 -1.70 -4.98 6.37
N CYS A 208 -2.44 -4.14 5.64
CA CYS A 208 -3.26 -4.60 4.52
C CYS A 208 -2.42 -5.16 3.37
N ALA A 209 -1.35 -4.48 2.98
CA ALA A 209 -0.43 -4.93 1.94
C ALA A 209 0.23 -6.26 2.32
N ARG A 210 0.71 -6.39 3.56
CA ARG A 210 1.26 -7.65 4.09
C ARG A 210 0.25 -8.78 4.05
N THR A 211 -0.98 -8.50 4.48
CA THR A 211 -2.06 -9.49 4.49
C THR A 211 -2.36 -9.98 3.07
N TYR A 212 -2.40 -9.06 2.10
CA TYR A 212 -2.61 -9.39 0.69
C TYR A 212 -1.49 -10.30 0.17
N ALA A 213 -0.23 -9.92 0.36
CA ALA A 213 0.93 -10.70 -0.03
C ALA A 213 0.91 -12.12 0.57
N CYS A 214 0.68 -12.24 1.89
CA CYS A 214 0.55 -13.54 2.56
C CYS A 214 -0.59 -14.39 2.00
N ALA A 215 -1.74 -13.77 1.68
CA ALA A 215 -2.85 -14.48 1.05
C ALA A 215 -2.46 -15.01 -0.34
N ARG A 216 -1.75 -14.21 -1.14
CA ARG A 216 -1.31 -14.59 -2.50
C ARG A 216 -0.28 -15.70 -2.53
N ILE A 217 0.74 -15.62 -1.66
CA ILE A 217 1.74 -16.68 -1.46
C ILE A 217 1.05 -18.02 -1.18
N ARG A 218 0.03 -18.01 -0.30
CA ARG A 218 -0.68 -19.23 0.05
C ARG A 218 -1.62 -19.73 -1.04
N GLU A 219 -2.29 -18.81 -1.74
CA GLU A 219 -3.21 -19.16 -2.83
C GLU A 219 -2.50 -19.75 -4.04
N LYS A 220 -1.21 -19.44 -4.22
CA LYS A 220 -0.39 -19.88 -5.36
C LYS A 220 -1.03 -19.52 -6.71
N THR A 221 -1.68 -18.37 -6.78
CA THR A 221 -2.42 -17.95 -7.99
C THR A 221 -1.49 -17.74 -9.18
N TRP A 222 -0.23 -17.37 -8.93
CA TRP A 222 0.77 -17.03 -9.94
C TRP A 222 1.84 -18.13 -10.12
N GLU A 223 1.62 -19.34 -9.59
CA GLU A 223 2.62 -20.43 -9.62
C GLU A 223 3.00 -20.83 -11.06
N ASN A 224 2.09 -20.69 -12.03
CA ASN A 224 2.38 -20.92 -13.46
C ASN A 224 3.45 -19.98 -14.03
N TYR A 225 3.71 -18.85 -13.36
CA TYR A 225 4.77 -17.89 -13.69
C TYR A 225 5.92 -17.93 -12.68
N HIS A 226 5.97 -18.96 -11.82
CA HIS A 226 6.94 -19.09 -10.74
C HIS A 226 6.93 -17.94 -9.72
N ALA A 227 5.82 -17.21 -9.63
CA ALA A 227 5.67 -16.03 -8.78
C ALA A 227 4.50 -16.16 -7.80
N ASP A 228 4.45 -15.26 -6.81
CA ASP A 228 3.34 -15.11 -5.87
C ASP A 228 2.44 -13.92 -6.24
N VAL A 229 3.03 -12.87 -6.81
CA VAL A 229 2.39 -11.63 -7.28
C VAL A 229 3.08 -11.09 -8.53
N ASP A 230 2.46 -10.17 -9.25
CA ASP A 230 3.11 -9.33 -10.27
C ASP A 230 3.37 -7.90 -9.76
N ASP A 231 4.17 -7.12 -10.49
CA ASP A 231 4.55 -5.75 -10.14
C ASP A 231 3.52 -4.68 -10.54
N SER A 232 2.36 -5.09 -11.05
CA SER A 232 1.32 -4.23 -11.61
C SER A 232 0.11 -4.05 -10.67
N VAL A 233 -0.86 -3.24 -11.13
CA VAL A 233 -2.14 -3.03 -10.43
C VAL A 233 -3.02 -4.28 -10.33
N GLU A 234 -2.72 -5.34 -11.08
CA GLU A 234 -3.42 -6.63 -10.93
C GLU A 234 -3.12 -7.31 -9.58
N SER A 235 -1.95 -7.00 -9.01
CA SER A 235 -1.59 -7.37 -7.64
C SER A 235 -1.45 -6.16 -6.75
N GLN A 236 -0.23 -5.66 -6.59
CA GLN A 236 0.07 -4.44 -5.86
C GLN A 236 1.15 -3.71 -6.64
N VAL A 237 1.02 -2.38 -6.72
CA VAL A 237 2.02 -1.56 -7.38
C VAL A 237 3.33 -1.70 -6.61
N TYR A 238 4.34 -2.25 -7.28
CA TYR A 238 5.66 -2.50 -6.72
C TYR A 238 6.68 -1.62 -7.41
N HIS A 239 7.52 -0.95 -6.60
CA HIS A 239 8.68 -0.19 -7.06
C HIS A 239 8.41 1.00 -7.99
N ASN A 240 7.18 1.55 -7.97
CA ASN A 240 6.85 2.81 -8.64
C ASN A 240 7.36 4.04 -7.85
N MET A 241 7.64 3.87 -6.55
CA MET A 241 8.23 4.87 -5.69
C MET A 241 9.34 4.23 -4.83
N GLU A 242 10.45 4.94 -4.68
CA GLU A 242 11.54 4.56 -3.78
C GLU A 242 11.10 4.56 -2.32
N ALA A 243 11.75 3.73 -1.50
CA ALA A 243 11.51 3.65 -0.07
C ALA A 243 11.58 5.03 0.60
N GLN A 244 10.59 5.35 1.45
CA GLN A 244 10.51 6.62 2.19
C GLN A 244 10.63 6.34 3.69
N PRO A 245 11.32 7.21 4.47
CA PRO A 245 11.48 7.00 5.91
C PRO A 245 10.16 6.83 6.67
N GLU A 246 9.12 7.58 6.29
CA GLU A 246 7.80 7.53 6.95
C GLU A 246 7.09 6.20 6.69
N THR A 247 7.16 5.68 5.46
CA THR A 247 6.56 4.40 5.10
C THR A 247 7.36 3.24 5.66
N ASP A 248 8.69 3.33 5.66
CA ASP A 248 9.58 2.33 6.25
C ASP A 248 9.32 2.18 7.75
N ALA A 249 9.15 3.30 8.47
CA ALA A 249 8.79 3.28 9.89
C ALA A 249 7.42 2.62 10.12
N ALA A 250 6.43 2.86 9.24
CA ALA A 250 5.12 2.23 9.35
C ALA A 250 5.16 0.72 9.07
N VAL A 251 5.97 0.27 8.11
CA VAL A 251 6.23 -1.14 7.82
C VAL A 251 6.86 -1.81 9.04
N ALA A 252 7.94 -1.24 9.58
CA ALA A 252 8.65 -1.77 10.75
C ALA A 252 7.78 -1.82 12.01
N GLU A 253 7.00 -0.76 12.32
CA GLU A 253 6.11 -0.75 13.49
C GLU A 253 4.93 -1.75 13.39
N THR A 254 4.70 -2.29 12.19
CA THR A 254 3.65 -3.28 11.92
C THR A 254 4.18 -4.62 11.46
N GLU A 255 5.49 -4.87 11.62
CA GLU A 255 6.14 -6.12 11.24
C GLU A 255 5.37 -7.35 11.76
N GLY A 256 5.18 -8.33 10.88
CA GLY A 256 4.45 -9.56 11.19
C GLY A 256 2.93 -9.43 11.41
N LYS A 257 2.37 -8.21 11.48
CA LYS A 257 0.93 -8.01 11.69
C LYS A 257 0.17 -8.19 10.38
N ILE A 258 -0.78 -9.13 10.41
CA ILE A 258 -1.70 -9.42 9.31
C ILE A 258 -3.14 -9.52 9.84
N ILE A 259 -4.11 -9.36 8.94
CA ILE A 259 -5.53 -9.51 9.26
C ILE A 259 -5.97 -10.92 8.91
N THR A 260 -6.51 -11.65 9.88
CA THR A 260 -7.00 -13.03 9.70
C THR A 260 -8.48 -13.15 10.02
N CYS A 261 -9.13 -14.14 9.41
CA CYS A 261 -10.50 -14.56 9.73
C CYS A 261 -10.54 -16.09 9.74
N GLY A 262 -10.86 -16.69 10.89
CA GLY A 262 -10.82 -18.15 11.05
C GLY A 262 -9.41 -18.74 10.96
N GLY A 263 -8.39 -18.00 11.38
CA GLY A 263 -6.97 -18.40 11.31
C GLY A 263 -6.30 -18.15 9.96
N GLU A 264 -7.06 -17.74 8.94
CA GLU A 264 -6.60 -17.59 7.57
C GLU A 264 -6.47 -16.09 7.22
N PRO A 265 -5.40 -15.61 6.54
CA PRO A 265 -5.33 -14.24 6.06
C PRO A 265 -6.50 -13.92 5.13
N ILE A 266 -7.07 -12.73 5.31
CA ILE A 266 -8.16 -12.24 4.46
C ILE A 266 -7.63 -11.78 3.10
N GLN A 267 -8.49 -11.70 2.09
CA GLN A 267 -8.17 -10.94 0.88
C GLN A 267 -8.41 -9.45 1.15
N ALA A 268 -7.32 -8.72 1.40
CA ALA A 268 -7.34 -7.28 1.64
C ALA A 268 -7.23 -6.52 0.31
N TYR A 269 -8.36 -6.15 -0.31
CA TYR A 269 -8.37 -5.27 -1.48
C TYR A 269 -8.44 -3.80 -1.04
N PHE A 270 -7.58 -2.98 -1.63
CA PHE A 270 -7.61 -1.54 -1.48
C PHE A 270 -7.53 -0.89 -2.87
N SER A 271 -8.14 0.27 -3.04
CA SER A 271 -8.14 1.00 -4.32
C SER A 271 -8.11 2.49 -4.06
N GLN A 272 -7.26 3.22 -4.79
CA GLN A 272 -7.32 4.68 -4.79
C GLN A 272 -8.61 5.15 -5.48
N PRO A 273 -9.49 5.89 -4.78
CA PRO A 273 -10.65 6.50 -5.43
C PRO A 273 -10.22 7.68 -6.31
N PRO A 274 -11.02 8.06 -7.33
CA PRO A 274 -10.75 9.28 -8.10
C PRO A 274 -10.69 10.51 -7.18
N ALA A 275 -9.83 11.47 -7.54
CA ALA A 275 -9.46 12.64 -6.74
C ALA A 275 -10.66 13.30 -6.03
N GLY A 276 -10.52 13.53 -4.72
CA GLY A 276 -11.53 14.19 -3.88
C GLY A 276 -12.44 13.25 -3.07
N ARG A 277 -12.16 11.94 -3.00
CA ARG A 277 -12.89 11.00 -2.12
C ARG A 277 -11.95 10.21 -1.21
N ARG A 278 -12.47 9.84 -0.03
CA ARG A 278 -11.77 9.07 1.03
C ARG A 278 -11.39 7.68 0.51
N VAL A 279 -10.17 7.21 0.81
CA VAL A 279 -9.71 5.84 0.50
C VAL A 279 -10.74 4.83 1.00
N ARG A 280 -11.20 3.93 0.11
CA ARG A 280 -12.08 2.82 0.47
C ARG A 280 -11.26 1.55 0.50
N MET A 281 -10.98 1.05 1.71
CA MET A 281 -10.62 -0.35 1.89
C MET A 281 -11.88 -1.20 1.67
N LYS A 282 -11.79 -2.17 0.76
CA LYS A 282 -12.81 -3.22 0.60
C LYS A 282 -12.19 -4.54 1.05
N CYS A 283 -12.40 -4.87 2.32
CA CYS A 283 -12.17 -6.21 2.81
C CYS A 283 -13.27 -7.13 2.26
N GLY A 284 -12.91 -8.19 1.53
CA GLY A 284 -13.87 -9.15 0.98
C GLY A 284 -13.38 -10.58 1.17
N ILE A 285 -14.27 -11.48 1.57
CA ILE A 285 -14.02 -12.92 1.56
C ILE A 285 -14.58 -13.45 0.23
N ARG A 286 -13.74 -13.86 -0.73
CA ARG A 286 -14.21 -14.75 -1.80
C ARG A 286 -14.46 -16.12 -1.18
N ARG A 287 -15.73 -16.42 -0.85
CA ARG A 287 -16.11 -17.81 -0.60
C ARG A 287 -15.86 -18.58 -1.89
N ARG A 288 -14.91 -19.53 -1.89
CA ARG A 288 -14.88 -20.57 -2.92
C ARG A 288 -16.26 -21.20 -2.94
N ARG A 289 -17.01 -21.06 -4.04
CA ARG A 289 -18.04 -22.05 -4.36
C ARG A 289 -17.28 -23.34 -4.61
N GLN A 290 -17.19 -24.18 -3.59
CA GLN A 290 -16.94 -25.60 -3.83
C GLN A 290 -18.14 -26.07 -4.64
N ASN A 291 -17.92 -26.29 -5.94
CA ASN A 291 -18.83 -27.12 -6.72
C ASN A 291 -18.67 -28.53 -6.17
N ILE A 292 -19.64 -28.96 -5.36
CA ILE A 292 -19.98 -30.37 -5.15
C ILE A 292 -20.92 -30.75 -6.30
#